data_AF-B4PKK4-F1
#
_entry.id   AF-B4PKK4-F1
#
_cell.length_a   1.000
_cell.length_b   1.000
_cell.length_c   1.000
_cell.angle_alpha   90.00
_cell.angle_beta   90.00
_cell.angle_gamma   90.00
#
_symmetry.space_group_name_H-M   'P 1'
#
loop_
_entity.id
_entity.type
_entity.pdbx_description
1 polymer ?
#
loop_
_entity_poly.entity_id
_entity_poly.type
_entity_poly.pdbx_seq_one_letter_code
_entity_poly.pdbx_strand_id
1 'polypeptide(L)'
;MNRPRLDSPNPIVLAEIQLGSGYKNDVRTVGRKQFALRNMQVKVLVLISLGLLSLAAGQQEHPATTVKKCSGSKPFPLEVRVHNCVTPPCLIVKGTTQKFEIDFAVDKYITQLTTLVKATTLGIITVPYELPADVAAVCPNLQYGAYCPLYPTEDVSYLFSFPIGEYPEIGVKIEIYLVDQDNEIATCFVCDIKVVKGNGGNTLYELDYLN
;
A
#
# COMPACT_ATOMS: atom_id res chain seq x y z
N MET A 1 -71.86 31.58 -3.36
CA MET A 1 -72.97 32.00 -4.25
C MET A 1 -72.34 32.80 -5.38
N ASN A 2 -72.48 32.58 -6.68
CA ASN A 2 -73.22 31.62 -7.50
C ASN A 2 -72.48 31.57 -8.84
N ARG A 3 -72.38 30.39 -9.47
CA ARG A 3 -72.15 30.31 -10.93
C ARG A 3 -73.37 30.88 -11.66
N PRO A 4 -73.19 31.22 -12.94
CA PRO A 4 -73.91 30.43 -13.92
C PRO A 4 -73.03 29.96 -15.09
N ARG A 5 -73.62 29.05 -15.83
CA ARG A 5 -73.15 28.20 -16.93
C ARG A 5 -74.06 28.50 -18.13
N LEU A 6 -73.65 28.07 -19.34
CA LEU A 6 -74.49 27.80 -20.54
C LEU A 6 -74.87 29.07 -21.36
N ASP A 7 -74.96 29.11 -22.70
CA ASP A 7 -75.23 28.11 -23.76
C ASP A 7 -74.74 28.68 -25.14
N SER A 8 -74.12 27.88 -26.05
CA SER A 8 -74.70 27.31 -27.32
C SER A 8 -74.68 28.30 -28.54
N PRO A 9 -74.70 27.90 -29.85
CA PRO A 9 -75.07 26.61 -30.44
C PRO A 9 -74.22 26.05 -31.63
N ASN A 10 -74.52 24.78 -31.91
CA ASN A 10 -74.36 23.93 -33.12
C ASN A 10 -74.67 24.64 -34.47
N PRO A 11 -74.41 24.08 -35.70
CA PRO A 11 -74.63 22.66 -36.07
C PRO A 11 -73.72 21.99 -37.14
N ILE A 12 -73.68 20.66 -37.08
CA ILE A 12 -73.94 19.66 -38.15
C ILE A 12 -73.44 19.96 -39.58
N VAL A 13 -72.50 19.14 -40.07
CA VAL A 13 -72.54 18.63 -41.47
C VAL A 13 -72.24 17.14 -41.48
N LEU A 14 -73.00 16.47 -42.35
CA LEU A 14 -73.23 15.05 -42.53
C LEU A 14 -72.07 14.27 -43.18
N ALA A 15 -72.20 12.96 -43.02
CA ALA A 15 -71.36 11.86 -43.49
C ALA A 15 -71.36 11.64 -45.02
N GLU A 16 -70.35 10.91 -45.51
CA GLU A 16 -70.38 9.89 -46.59
C GLU A 16 -69.00 9.18 -46.64
N ILE A 17 -68.82 8.01 -46.00
CA ILE A 17 -68.81 6.61 -46.51
C ILE A 17 -68.12 6.37 -47.88
N GLN A 18 -67.06 5.54 -47.85
CA GLN A 18 -66.71 4.35 -48.68
C GLN A 18 -65.20 4.28 -48.97
N LEU A 19 -64.47 3.43 -48.23
CA LEU A 19 -64.07 2.06 -48.58
C LEU A 19 -63.04 1.96 -49.72
N GLY A 20 -61.79 1.66 -49.35
CA GLY A 20 -60.70 1.40 -50.28
C GLY A 20 -59.52 0.67 -49.63
N SER A 21 -59.70 -0.64 -49.42
CA SER A 21 -58.69 -1.71 -49.47
C SER A 21 -57.27 -1.51 -48.91
N GLY A 22 -57.00 -2.20 -47.80
CA GLY A 22 -55.83 -3.08 -47.68
C GLY A 22 -54.51 -2.46 -47.24
N TYR A 23 -54.16 -2.61 -45.97
CA TYR A 23 -52.78 -2.95 -45.63
C TYR A 23 -52.66 -3.82 -44.38
N LYS A 24 -51.77 -4.79 -44.53
CA LYS A 24 -51.51 -5.97 -43.72
C LYS A 24 -50.79 -5.59 -42.42
N ASN A 25 -51.13 -6.31 -41.35
CA ASN A 25 -50.58 -6.26 -39.99
C ASN A 25 -49.04 -6.17 -39.91
N ASP A 26 -48.50 -5.54 -38.86
CA ASP A 26 -47.43 -6.21 -38.10
C ASP A 26 -47.35 -5.75 -36.62
N VAL A 27 -47.63 -6.70 -35.72
CA VAL A 27 -47.50 -6.62 -34.27
C VAL A 27 -46.08 -7.07 -33.94
N ARG A 28 -45.07 -6.19 -34.07
CA ARG A 28 -43.66 -6.59 -33.81
C ARG A 28 -42.75 -5.52 -33.21
N THR A 29 -43.31 -4.45 -32.67
CA THR A 29 -42.51 -3.27 -32.24
C THR A 29 -42.60 -2.91 -30.75
N VAL A 30 -43.13 -3.80 -29.91
CA VAL A 30 -43.22 -3.55 -28.45
C VAL A 30 -42.11 -4.28 -27.65
N GLY A 31 -41.66 -5.47 -28.06
CA GLY A 31 -40.65 -6.25 -27.29
C GLY A 31 -39.18 -5.82 -27.46
N ARG A 32 -38.82 -5.10 -28.53
CA ARG A 32 -37.40 -4.82 -28.87
C ARG A 32 -36.80 -3.64 -28.10
N LYS A 33 -37.61 -2.65 -27.71
CA LYS A 33 -37.14 -1.46 -26.97
C LYS A 33 -36.83 -1.79 -25.50
N GLN A 34 -37.62 -2.66 -24.88
CA GLN A 34 -37.47 -3.00 -23.46
C GLN A 34 -36.25 -3.89 -23.18
N PHE A 35 -35.85 -4.72 -24.14
CA PHE A 35 -34.64 -5.55 -24.04
C PHE A 35 -33.34 -4.74 -24.22
N ALA A 36 -33.33 -3.76 -25.12
CA ALA A 36 -32.18 -2.90 -25.37
C ALA A 36 -31.86 -1.93 -24.20
N LEU A 37 -32.89 -1.35 -23.57
CA LEU A 37 -32.76 -0.51 -22.38
C LEU A 37 -32.22 -1.32 -21.18
N ARG A 38 -32.65 -2.57 -21.02
CA ARG A 38 -32.19 -3.47 -19.95
C ARG A 38 -30.73 -3.89 -20.15
N ASN A 39 -30.31 -4.18 -21.39
CA ASN A 39 -28.92 -4.50 -21.71
C ASN A 39 -27.97 -3.29 -21.57
N MET A 40 -28.44 -2.08 -21.91
CA MET A 40 -27.68 -0.85 -21.72
C MET A 40 -27.48 -0.53 -20.24
N GLN A 41 -28.54 -0.64 -19.42
CA GLN A 41 -28.47 -0.46 -17.97
C GLN A 41 -27.57 -1.51 -17.29
N VAL A 42 -27.62 -2.78 -17.72
CA VAL A 42 -26.74 -3.85 -17.19
C VAL A 42 -25.27 -3.61 -17.55
N LYS A 43 -24.97 -3.18 -18.78
CA LYS A 43 -23.59 -2.83 -19.18
C LYS A 43 -23.06 -1.62 -18.42
N VAL A 44 -23.90 -0.60 -18.20
CA VAL A 44 -23.55 0.59 -17.41
C VAL A 44 -23.28 0.21 -15.94
N LEU A 45 -24.13 -0.63 -15.34
CA LEU A 45 -23.92 -1.12 -13.97
C LEU A 45 -22.66 -1.98 -13.83
N VAL A 46 -22.36 -2.82 -14.82
CA VAL A 46 -21.12 -3.62 -14.87
C VAL A 46 -19.89 -2.72 -15.04
N LEU A 47 -19.94 -1.69 -15.89
CA LEU A 47 -18.83 -0.76 -16.05
C LEU A 47 -18.61 0.12 -14.81
N ILE A 48 -19.67 0.53 -14.12
CA ILE A 48 -19.59 1.28 -12.85
C ILE A 48 -18.99 0.40 -11.74
N SER A 49 -19.38 -0.88 -11.64
CA SER A 49 -18.81 -1.79 -10.63
C SER A 49 -17.34 -2.14 -10.91
N LEU A 50 -16.95 -2.36 -12.17
CA LEU A 50 -15.54 -2.53 -12.56
C LEU A 50 -14.71 -1.25 -12.35
N GLY A 51 -15.29 -0.06 -12.57
CA GLY A 51 -14.65 1.22 -12.28
C GLY A 51 -14.43 1.48 -10.79
N LEU A 52 -15.40 1.09 -9.95
CA LEU A 52 -15.31 1.21 -8.48
C LEU A 52 -14.28 0.26 -7.86
N LEU A 53 -13.99 -0.90 -8.48
CA LEU A 53 -12.97 -1.83 -7.98
C LEU A 53 -11.52 -1.32 -8.12
N SER A 54 -11.28 -0.28 -8.92
CA SER A 54 -9.92 0.19 -9.25
C SER A 54 -9.35 1.23 -8.27
N LEU A 55 -10.11 1.64 -7.24
CA LEU A 55 -9.69 2.70 -6.30
C LEU A 55 -9.10 2.19 -4.98
N ALA A 56 -9.01 0.87 -4.78
CA ALA A 56 -8.35 0.27 -3.62
C ALA A 56 -6.89 -0.09 -3.94
N ALA A 57 -6.09 0.88 -4.40
CA ALA A 57 -4.65 0.80 -4.17
C ALA A 57 -4.43 1.12 -2.68
N GLY A 58 -4.73 0.15 -1.82
CA GLY A 58 -4.55 0.28 -0.38
C GLY A 58 -3.10 0.63 -0.09
N GLN A 59 -2.88 1.70 0.68
CA GLN A 59 -1.59 1.98 1.26
C GLN A 59 -1.21 0.77 2.12
N GLN A 60 -0.08 0.13 1.83
CA GLN A 60 0.42 -0.99 2.62
C GLN A 60 0.93 -0.42 3.95
N GLU A 61 0.02 -0.26 4.91
CA GLU A 61 0.35 0.16 6.26
C GLU A 61 0.90 -1.05 7.02
N HIS A 62 2.18 -1.01 7.37
CA HIS A 62 2.80 -2.05 8.16
C HIS A 62 2.50 -1.81 9.65
N PRO A 63 2.00 -2.81 10.38
CA PRO A 63 1.82 -2.66 11.83
C PRO A 63 3.17 -2.54 12.55
N ALA A 64 3.17 -1.82 13.67
CA ALA A 64 4.32 -1.66 14.55
C ALA A 64 4.87 -3.01 15.05
N THR A 65 6.20 -3.12 15.10
CA THR A 65 6.92 -4.28 15.65
C THR A 65 7.28 -4.03 17.10
N THR A 66 7.05 -5.02 17.97
CA THR A 66 7.44 -4.95 19.39
C THR A 66 8.97 -5.10 19.57
N VAL A 67 9.71 -4.01 19.37
CA VAL A 67 11.17 -3.95 19.60
C VAL A 67 11.52 -3.60 21.05
N LYS A 68 12.75 -3.90 21.48
CA LYS A 68 13.23 -3.70 22.86
C LYS A 68 14.21 -2.52 22.92
N LYS A 69 14.32 -1.88 24.08
CA LYS A 69 15.31 -0.83 24.32
C LYS A 69 16.73 -1.42 24.29
N CYS A 70 17.67 -0.67 23.72
CA CYS A 70 19.08 -0.95 23.90
C CYS A 70 19.50 -0.78 25.37
N SER A 71 20.63 -1.36 25.75
CA SER A 71 21.19 -1.21 27.09
C SER A 71 21.57 0.26 27.38
N GLY A 72 21.46 0.65 28.65
CA GLY A 72 21.73 2.02 29.11
C GLY A 72 20.58 2.99 28.78
N SER A 73 20.86 4.29 28.87
CA SER A 73 19.90 5.38 28.66
C SER A 73 19.96 5.95 27.23
N LYS A 74 19.99 5.07 26.22
CA LYS A 74 20.00 5.49 24.80
C LYS A 74 18.59 5.91 24.36
N PRO A 75 18.44 6.92 23.48
CA PRO A 75 17.14 7.27 22.92
C PRO A 75 16.49 6.09 22.21
N PHE A 76 15.17 5.97 22.34
CA PHE A 76 14.37 4.89 21.75
C PHE A 76 13.53 5.48 20.61
N PRO A 77 13.33 4.76 19.48
CA PRO A 77 12.51 5.27 18.38
C PRO A 77 11.07 5.46 18.82
N LEU A 78 10.36 6.33 18.08
CA LEU A 78 8.92 6.54 18.24
C LEU A 78 8.17 5.26 17.84
N GLU A 79 8.56 4.69 16.69
CA GLU A 79 8.00 3.45 16.17
C GLU A 79 9.01 2.71 15.28
N VAL A 80 8.93 1.38 15.24
CA VAL A 80 9.66 0.56 14.28
C VAL A 80 8.68 -0.39 13.61
N ARG A 81 8.68 -0.43 12.28
CA ARG A 81 7.90 -1.38 11.48
C ARG A 81 8.87 -2.26 10.69
N VAL A 82 9.07 -3.48 11.16
CA VAL A 82 9.75 -4.54 10.41
C VAL A 82 8.73 -5.17 9.48
N HIS A 83 8.93 -5.03 8.17
CA HIS A 83 7.98 -5.53 7.18
C HIS A 83 7.70 -7.03 7.41
N ASN A 84 6.42 -7.40 7.47
CA ASN A 84 5.91 -8.75 7.75
C ASN A 84 6.22 -9.30 9.16
N CYS A 85 6.47 -8.44 10.15
CA CYS A 85 6.73 -8.87 11.52
C CYS A 85 6.15 -7.89 12.55
N VAL A 86 5.14 -8.32 13.31
CA VAL A 86 4.62 -7.58 14.48
C VAL A 86 5.32 -8.02 15.76
N THR A 87 5.55 -9.32 15.91
CA THR A 87 6.10 -9.91 17.14
C THR A 87 7.38 -10.66 16.82
N PRO A 88 8.53 -10.23 17.37
CA PRO A 88 9.78 -10.97 17.25
C PRO A 88 9.70 -12.39 17.85
N PRO A 89 10.46 -13.37 17.33
CA PRO A 89 11.55 -13.20 16.36
C PRO A 89 11.05 -13.02 14.92
N CYS A 90 11.53 -11.98 14.25
CA CYS A 90 11.16 -11.72 12.86
C CYS A 90 11.85 -12.73 11.93
N LEU A 91 11.09 -13.35 11.03
CA LEU A 91 11.63 -14.30 10.06
C LEU A 91 12.25 -13.53 8.89
N ILE A 92 13.57 -13.61 8.77
CA ILE A 92 14.34 -12.92 7.73
C ILE A 92 14.71 -13.93 6.66
N VAL A 93 14.15 -13.74 5.47
CA VAL A 93 14.25 -14.72 4.39
C VAL A 93 15.48 -14.45 3.54
N LYS A 94 16.34 -15.47 3.38
CA LYS A 94 17.52 -15.38 2.50
C LYS A 94 17.13 -15.06 1.05
N GLY A 95 17.97 -14.28 0.37
CA GLY A 95 17.77 -13.88 -1.03
C GLY A 95 16.67 -12.83 -1.22
N THR A 96 16.12 -12.26 -0.14
CA THR A 96 15.12 -11.18 -0.20
C THR A 96 15.70 -9.87 0.31
N THR A 97 15.01 -8.76 0.05
CA THR A 97 15.31 -7.47 0.70
C THR A 97 14.38 -7.28 1.89
N GLN A 98 14.94 -7.25 3.10
CA GLN A 98 14.18 -6.89 4.30
C GLN A 98 14.12 -5.37 4.43
N LYS A 99 12.95 -4.86 4.78
CA LYS A 99 12.74 -3.44 5.06
C LYS A 99 12.35 -3.20 6.51
N PHE A 100 12.89 -2.13 7.06
CA PHE A 100 12.51 -1.56 8.35
C PHE A 100 12.14 -0.10 8.11
N GLU A 101 11.01 0.33 8.63
CA GLU A 101 10.71 1.75 8.78
C GLU A 101 10.94 2.12 10.24
N ILE A 102 11.74 3.15 10.46
CA ILE A 102 12.14 3.59 11.79
C ILE A 102 11.73 5.05 11.92
N ASP A 103 10.75 5.31 12.78
CA ASP A 103 10.31 6.66 13.11
C ASP A 103 11.05 7.11 14.36
N PHE A 104 11.69 8.28 14.29
CA PHE A 104 12.46 8.81 15.40
C PHE A 104 12.41 10.34 15.42
N ALA A 105 12.53 10.89 16.63
CA ALA A 105 12.66 12.32 16.85
C ALA A 105 14.14 12.68 16.98
N VAL A 106 14.52 13.86 16.50
CA VAL A 106 15.85 14.43 16.72
C VAL A 106 15.79 15.60 17.71
N ASP A 107 16.81 15.76 18.55
CA ASP A 107 16.87 16.80 19.57
C ASP A 107 17.94 17.87 19.30
N LYS A 108 18.68 17.73 18.19
CA LYS A 108 19.72 18.66 17.76
C LYS A 108 19.79 18.80 16.25
N TYR A 109 20.67 19.70 15.80
CA TYR A 109 20.97 19.89 14.38
C TYR A 109 21.84 18.73 13.85
N ILE A 110 21.40 18.09 12.78
CA ILE A 110 22.03 16.88 12.23
C ILE A 110 22.24 17.05 10.73
N THR A 111 23.50 16.98 10.28
CA THR A 111 23.85 17.05 8.85
C THR A 111 24.08 15.68 8.22
N GLN A 112 24.37 14.67 9.04
CA GLN A 112 24.64 13.31 8.62
C GLN A 112 24.16 12.34 9.69
N LEU A 113 23.58 11.21 9.25
CA LEU A 113 23.24 10.06 10.10
C LEU A 113 23.71 8.78 9.42
N THR A 114 24.26 7.88 10.22
CA THR A 114 24.79 6.58 9.81
C THR A 114 24.15 5.48 10.63
N THR A 115 23.68 4.43 9.95
CA THR A 115 23.18 3.22 10.56
C THR A 115 24.34 2.32 10.95
N LEU A 116 24.39 1.86 12.20
CA LEU A 116 25.30 0.82 12.65
C LEU A 116 24.49 -0.37 13.17
N VAL A 117 24.96 -1.58 12.87
CA VAL A 117 24.30 -2.83 13.27
C VAL A 117 25.26 -3.68 14.08
N LYS A 118 24.79 -4.18 15.22
CA LYS A 118 25.48 -5.24 15.98
C LYS A 118 24.63 -6.49 15.97
N ALA A 119 25.23 -7.63 15.65
CA ALA A 119 24.56 -8.91 15.63
C ALA A 119 25.11 -9.79 16.76
N THR A 120 24.24 -10.27 17.65
CA THR A 120 24.59 -11.31 18.63
C THR A 120 23.99 -12.65 18.21
N THR A 121 24.83 -13.67 18.07
CA THR A 121 24.40 -15.05 17.78
C THR A 121 24.70 -15.95 18.97
N LEU A 122 23.90 -17.03 19.13
CA LEU A 122 24.03 -18.00 20.24
C LEU A 122 23.99 -17.37 21.65
N GLY A 123 23.51 -16.13 21.76
CA GLY A 123 23.47 -15.36 23.01
C GLY A 123 24.82 -14.81 23.49
N ILE A 124 25.95 -15.21 22.89
CA ILE A 124 27.30 -14.92 23.43
C ILE A 124 28.25 -14.23 22.45
N ILE A 125 28.08 -14.41 21.13
CA ILE A 125 29.01 -13.88 20.14
C ILE A 125 28.39 -12.63 19.54
N THR A 126 28.91 -11.46 19.89
CA THR A 126 28.49 -10.16 19.35
C THR A 126 29.54 -9.63 18.38
N VAL A 127 29.13 -9.35 17.15
CA VAL A 127 29.98 -8.77 16.11
C VAL A 127 29.33 -7.53 15.48
N PRO A 128 30.11 -6.51 15.10
CA PRO A 128 29.61 -5.46 14.23
C PRO A 128 29.27 -6.06 12.86
N TYR A 129 28.17 -5.61 12.27
CA TYR A 129 27.79 -5.94 10.91
C TYR A 129 28.05 -4.74 10.01
N GLU A 130 28.99 -4.89 9.08
CA GLU A 130 29.38 -3.82 8.15
C GLU A 130 28.31 -3.66 7.06
N LEU A 131 27.73 -2.47 6.98
CA LEU A 131 26.77 -2.10 5.95
C LEU A 131 27.52 -1.44 4.77
N PRO A 132 27.08 -1.69 3.52
CA PRO A 132 27.47 -0.85 2.39
C PRO A 132 27.19 0.64 2.68
N ALA A 133 28.04 1.54 2.19
CA ALA A 133 27.99 2.95 2.55
C ALA A 133 26.65 3.63 2.20
N ASP A 134 26.06 3.27 1.05
CA ASP A 134 24.76 3.74 0.58
C ASP A 134 23.60 3.22 1.44
N VAL A 135 23.70 1.99 1.93
CA VAL A 135 22.74 1.35 2.83
C VAL A 135 22.87 1.89 4.26
N ALA A 136 24.09 2.22 4.69
CA ALA A 136 24.34 2.80 6.01
C ALA A 136 23.88 4.26 6.11
N ALA A 137 23.92 5.02 5.02
CA ALA A 137 23.55 6.42 4.98
C ALA A 137 22.05 6.62 5.22
N VAL A 138 21.68 7.31 6.30
CA VAL A 138 20.27 7.51 6.68
C VAL A 138 19.64 8.65 5.87
N CYS A 139 20.32 9.79 5.76
CA CYS A 139 19.77 11.02 5.15
C CYS A 139 19.18 10.82 3.73
N PRO A 140 19.81 10.08 2.81
CA PRO A 140 19.27 9.85 1.47
C PRO A 140 18.04 8.92 1.44
N ASN A 141 17.81 8.19 2.53
CA ASN A 141 16.79 7.16 2.67
C ASN A 141 15.66 7.58 3.64
N LEU A 142 15.58 8.87 3.95
CA LEU A 142 14.45 9.45 4.67
C LEU A 142 13.21 9.47 3.78
N GLN A 143 12.06 9.17 4.38
CA GLN A 143 10.79 9.04 3.68
C GLN A 143 10.04 10.38 3.66
N TYR A 144 8.97 10.43 2.86
CA TYR A 144 8.02 11.56 2.83
C TYR A 144 8.64 12.92 2.46
N GLY A 145 9.78 12.89 1.74
CA GLY A 145 10.46 14.10 1.30
C GLY A 145 11.30 14.79 2.38
N ALA A 146 11.51 14.16 3.54
CA ALA A 146 12.48 14.61 4.52
C ALA A 146 13.91 14.46 3.98
N TYR A 147 14.80 15.37 4.36
CA TYR A 147 16.20 15.38 3.95
C TYR A 147 17.05 16.09 4.99
N CYS A 148 18.34 15.77 5.06
CA CYS A 148 19.27 16.48 5.93
C CYS A 148 19.66 17.86 5.33
N PRO A 149 19.87 18.90 6.16
CA PRO A 149 19.98 18.83 7.60
C PRO A 149 18.63 18.73 8.33
N LEU A 150 18.62 17.95 9.42
CA LEU A 150 17.50 17.88 10.35
C LEU A 150 17.67 18.90 11.49
N TYR A 151 16.56 19.41 12.01
CA TYR A 151 16.50 20.40 13.08
C TYR A 151 15.91 19.78 14.37
N PRO A 152 16.25 20.32 15.55
CA PRO A 152 15.65 19.86 16.80
C PRO A 152 14.12 19.82 16.71
N THR A 153 13.50 18.81 17.33
CA THR A 153 12.05 18.56 17.38
C THR A 153 11.42 18.05 16.08
N GLU A 154 12.20 17.77 15.04
CA GLU A 154 11.70 17.07 13.86
C GLU A 154 11.49 15.58 14.13
N ASP A 155 10.34 15.07 13.71
CA ASP A 155 10.03 13.64 13.65
C ASP A 155 10.19 13.18 12.20
N VAL A 156 11.02 12.16 11.98
CA VAL A 156 11.32 11.66 10.64
C VAL A 156 11.21 10.14 10.57
N SER A 157 10.91 9.65 9.37
CA SER A 157 10.83 8.23 9.06
C SER A 157 11.99 7.83 8.16
N TYR A 158 12.78 6.85 8.59
CA TYR A 158 13.88 6.27 7.82
C TYR A 158 13.49 4.90 7.27
N LEU A 159 13.63 4.70 5.95
CA LEU A 159 13.48 3.39 5.33
C LEU A 159 14.85 2.69 5.23
N PHE A 160 15.11 1.77 6.15
CA PHE A 160 16.27 0.90 6.09
C PHE A 160 15.95 -0.33 5.23
N SER A 161 16.46 -0.35 4.01
CA SER A 161 16.25 -1.43 3.04
C SER A 161 17.53 -2.24 2.88
N PHE A 162 17.52 -3.49 3.36
CA PHE A 162 18.72 -4.30 3.47
C PHE A 162 18.59 -5.63 2.69
N PRO A 163 19.43 -5.88 1.66
CA PRO A 163 19.43 -7.14 0.95
C PRO A 163 20.02 -8.26 1.81
N ILE A 164 19.28 -9.37 1.95
CA ILE A 164 19.68 -10.53 2.73
C ILE A 164 20.43 -11.52 1.85
N GLY A 165 21.75 -11.62 2.05
CA GLY A 165 22.59 -12.63 1.40
C GLY A 165 22.44 -14.04 1.99
N GLU A 166 23.49 -14.85 1.82
CA GLU A 166 23.54 -16.24 2.27
C GLU A 166 24.06 -16.36 3.71
N TYR A 167 23.29 -15.83 4.68
CA TYR A 167 23.64 -15.96 6.10
C TYR A 167 23.24 -17.34 6.69
N PRO A 168 23.89 -17.79 7.77
CA PRO A 168 23.47 -19.00 8.48
C PRO A 168 22.03 -18.90 8.98
N GLU A 169 21.29 -20.01 8.95
CA GLU A 169 19.91 -20.09 9.44
C GLU A 169 19.88 -20.21 10.97
N ILE A 170 20.04 -19.06 11.64
CA ILE A 170 20.19 -18.98 13.09
C ILE A 170 19.38 -17.81 13.67
N GLY A 171 19.05 -17.90 14.95
CA GLY A 171 18.53 -16.78 15.73
C GLY A 171 19.63 -15.75 15.98
N VAL A 172 19.32 -14.48 15.71
CA VAL A 172 20.22 -13.34 15.90
C VAL A 172 19.49 -12.26 16.66
N LYS A 173 20.12 -11.74 17.71
CA LYS A 173 19.67 -10.48 18.34
C LYS A 173 20.39 -9.35 17.62
N ILE A 174 19.67 -8.52 16.89
CA ILE A 174 20.23 -7.32 16.25
C ILE A 174 20.00 -6.10 17.13
N GLU A 175 21.02 -5.27 17.23
CA GLU A 175 20.93 -3.92 17.77
C GLU A 175 21.21 -2.94 16.63
N ILE A 176 20.28 -2.04 16.36
CA ILE A 176 20.40 -1.02 15.32
C ILE A 176 20.55 0.33 16.01
N TYR A 177 21.55 1.09 15.56
CA TYR A 177 21.89 2.41 16.05
C TYR A 177 21.83 3.39 14.88
N LEU A 178 21.22 4.56 15.07
CA LEU A 178 21.42 5.70 14.19
C LEU A 178 22.35 6.68 14.91
N VAL A 179 23.48 7.00 14.26
CA VAL A 179 24.57 7.79 14.85
C VAL A 179 24.84 9.00 13.97
N ASP A 180 24.91 10.18 14.58
CA ASP A 180 25.09 11.45 13.85
C ASP A 180 26.56 11.81 13.58
N GLN A 181 26.78 12.99 12.98
CA GLN A 181 28.10 13.51 12.65
C GLN A 181 29.06 13.67 13.85
N ASP A 182 28.54 13.78 15.08
CA ASP A 182 29.32 13.95 16.30
C ASP A 182 29.56 12.61 17.02
N ASN A 183 29.14 11.50 16.42
CA ASN A 183 29.10 10.16 17.01
C ASN A 183 28.14 10.01 18.20
N GLU A 184 27.12 10.86 18.27
CA GLU A 184 26.05 10.73 19.26
C GLU A 184 24.92 9.85 18.71
N ILE A 185 24.25 9.12 19.61
CA ILE A 185 23.21 8.16 19.24
C ILE A 185 21.88 8.88 19.19
N ALA A 186 21.35 9.07 17.99
CA ALA A 186 20.02 9.65 17.78
C ALA A 186 18.90 8.68 18.18
N THR A 187 19.06 7.39 17.90
CA THR A 187 18.11 6.36 18.35
C THR A 187 18.74 4.96 18.33
N CYS A 188 18.22 4.07 19.19
CA CYS A 188 18.66 2.69 19.27
C CYS A 188 17.52 1.74 19.67
N PHE A 189 17.45 0.58 19.01
CA PHE A 189 16.56 -0.51 19.40
C PHE A 189 17.18 -1.89 19.17
N VAL A 190 16.58 -2.88 19.83
CA VAL A 190 16.93 -4.30 19.72
C VAL A 190 15.75 -5.06 19.11
N CYS A 191 16.03 -5.89 18.11
CA CYS A 191 15.06 -6.78 17.51
C CYS A 191 15.64 -8.20 17.47
N ASP A 192 14.87 -9.19 17.91
CA ASP A 192 15.25 -10.59 17.72
C ASP A 192 14.80 -11.02 16.32
N ILE A 193 15.70 -11.62 15.55
CA ILE A 193 15.42 -12.14 14.21
C ILE A 193 15.81 -13.61 14.12
N LYS A 194 15.25 -14.31 13.13
CA LYS A 194 15.66 -15.65 12.76
C LYS A 194 15.83 -15.70 11.25
N VAL A 195 17.05 -15.98 10.80
CA VAL A 195 17.33 -16.18 9.38
C VAL A 195 16.75 -17.54 8.97
N VAL A 196 16.01 -17.56 7.87
CA VAL A 196 15.37 -18.77 7.34
C VAL A 196 15.65 -18.91 5.84
N LYS A 197 15.66 -20.16 5.36
CA LYS A 197 15.71 -20.43 3.92
C LYS A 197 14.55 -19.75 3.19
N GLY A 198 14.85 -19.11 2.06
CA GLY A 198 13.82 -18.80 1.08
C GLY A 198 13.22 -20.09 0.54
N ASN A 199 11.89 -20.15 0.47
CA ASN A 199 11.27 -21.15 -0.38
C ASN A 199 11.73 -20.81 -1.80
N GLY A 200 12.72 -21.55 -2.30
CA GLY A 200 13.05 -21.57 -3.72
C GLY A 200 11.83 -22.10 -4.44
N GLY A 201 10.87 -21.22 -4.71
CA GLY A 201 9.86 -21.49 -5.71
C GLY A 201 10.61 -21.88 -6.97
N ASN A 202 10.15 -22.94 -7.63
CA ASN A 202 10.59 -23.27 -8.97
C ASN A 202 10.24 -22.10 -9.88
N THR A 203 11.06 -21.06 -9.90
CA THR A 203 11.20 -20.20 -11.05
C THR A 203 11.95 -21.08 -12.04
N LEU A 204 11.20 -21.94 -12.73
CA LEU A 204 11.58 -22.39 -14.06
C LEU A 204 11.87 -21.10 -14.81
N TYR A 205 13.16 -20.82 -14.92
CA TYR A 205 13.70 -19.80 -15.77
C TYR A 205 12.98 -19.94 -17.10
N GLU A 206 12.11 -18.97 -17.37
CA GLU A 206 11.96 -18.27 -18.64
C GLU A 206 13.03 -18.66 -19.68
N LEU A 207 12.94 -19.89 -20.17
CA LEU A 207 13.70 -20.45 -21.30
C LEU A 207 12.74 -20.93 -22.39
N ASP A 208 11.43 -20.75 -22.21
CA ASP A 208 10.44 -20.99 -23.27
C ASP A 208 10.21 -19.76 -24.16
N TYR A 209 10.96 -18.67 -23.99
CA TYR A 209 10.93 -17.53 -24.92
C TYR A 209 11.92 -17.64 -26.09
N LEU A 210 12.62 -18.78 -26.23
CA LEU A 210 13.45 -19.10 -27.39
C LEU A 210 13.12 -20.49 -27.94
N ASN A 211 11.89 -20.66 -28.44
CA ASN A 211 11.63 -21.65 -29.49
C ASN A 211 10.48 -21.20 -30.40
#